data_AF-A0A956L082-F1
#
_entry.id   AF-A0A956L082-F1
#
_cell.length_a   1.000
_cell.length_b   1.000
_cell.length_c   1.000
_cell.angle_alpha   90.00
_cell.angle_beta   90.00
_cell.angle_gamma   90.00
#
_symmetry.space_group_name_H-M   'P 1'
#
loop_
_entity.id
_entity.type
_entity.pdbx_description
1 polymer ?
#
loop_
_entity_poly.entity_id
_entity_poly.type
_entity_poly.pdbx_seq_one_letter_code
_entity_poly.pdbx_strand_id
1 'polypeptide(L)'
;MPEPGSDSPAVPRVLPVVLALVGLATCGVLEAVHVKTYLLPSADSFCSVNEQFDCSTVAMSRLSVLGGLPMPLWGAAGFLAMLLAAWWRLRLLWPLTAFATLASVGLLLEELLHVGSVCLMCEGVHVLSLLLALVAWRWHRKHGQPTTATSLVRVTVLPGGLALATILLIPPYWAPLAWQQGVPLPHGTTDEGHPWVGAEEPVLTVEEFVDYGCPHCAIATNRTRRRLAKDGDRLRVVRRHQP
;
A
#
# COMPACT_ATOMS: atom_id res chain seq x y z
N MET A 1 -23.09 53.70 16.59
CA MET A 1 -22.12 52.66 16.98
C MET A 1 -22.42 51.44 16.12
N PRO A 2 -21.68 51.20 15.03
CA PRO A 2 -21.83 49.98 14.24
C PRO A 2 -21.20 48.82 15.02
N GLU A 3 -21.89 47.68 15.11
CA GLU A 3 -21.33 46.46 15.69
C GLU A 3 -20.16 45.96 14.85
N PRO A 4 -19.03 45.55 15.46
CA PRO A 4 -17.95 44.93 14.72
C PRO A 4 -18.44 43.57 14.21
N GLY A 5 -18.61 43.48 12.89
CA GLY A 5 -18.86 42.23 12.19
C GLY A 5 -17.82 41.20 12.59
N SER A 6 -18.26 40.15 13.28
CA SER A 6 -17.45 38.98 13.55
C SER A 6 -17.29 38.21 12.24
N ASP A 7 -16.32 38.60 11.42
CA ASP A 7 -15.84 37.80 10.29
C ASP A 7 -15.22 36.52 10.85
N SER A 8 -16.08 35.54 11.16
CA SER A 8 -15.62 34.19 11.40
C SER A 8 -15.02 33.70 10.09
N PRO A 9 -13.72 33.32 10.05
CA PRO A 9 -13.09 32.94 8.79
C PRO A 9 -13.85 31.77 8.18
N ALA A 10 -14.41 31.97 6.98
CA ALA A 10 -15.15 30.94 6.28
C ALA A 10 -14.26 29.69 6.10
N VAL A 11 -14.77 28.52 6.45
CA VAL A 11 -14.06 27.26 6.23
C VAL A 11 -13.89 27.06 4.72
N PRO A 12 -12.66 26.98 4.18
CA PRO A 12 -12.44 26.77 2.77
C PRO A 12 -12.99 25.39 2.39
N ARG A 13 -14.05 25.38 1.57
CA ARG A 13 -14.75 24.14 1.18
C ARG A 13 -14.06 23.45 0.00
N VAL A 14 -13.62 24.25 -0.96
CA VAL A 14 -13.12 23.75 -2.25
C VAL A 14 -11.75 23.10 -2.09
N LEU A 15 -10.83 23.77 -1.38
CA LEU A 15 -9.45 23.30 -1.25
C LEU A 15 -9.33 21.88 -0.65
N PRO A 16 -9.89 21.55 0.53
CA PRO A 16 -9.75 20.19 1.08
C PRO A 16 -10.48 19.14 0.23
N VAL A 17 -11.58 19.50 -0.43
CA VAL A 17 -12.28 18.60 -1.37
C VAL A 17 -11.40 18.30 -2.58
N VAL A 18 -10.78 19.32 -3.19
CA VAL A 18 -9.88 19.15 -4.33
C VAL A 18 -8.66 18.31 -3.95
N LEU A 19 -8.01 18.62 -2.83
CA LEU A 19 -6.86 17.84 -2.34
C LEU A 19 -7.22 16.37 -2.11
N ALA A 20 -8.39 16.10 -1.52
CA ALA A 20 -8.85 14.73 -1.28
C ALA A 20 -9.19 13.99 -2.59
N LEU A 21 -9.78 14.68 -3.57
CA LEU A 21 -10.05 14.13 -4.90
C LEU A 21 -8.76 13.80 -5.66
N VAL A 22 -7.77 14.69 -5.61
CA VAL A 22 -6.44 14.44 -6.22
C VAL A 22 -5.78 13.24 -5.54
N GLY A 23 -5.80 13.16 -4.22
CA GLY A 23 -5.27 12.00 -3.49
C GLY A 23 -5.96 10.69 -3.87
N LEU A 24 -7.30 10.70 -3.95
CA LEU A 24 -8.08 9.54 -4.39
C LEU A 24 -7.73 9.11 -5.82
N ALA A 25 -7.57 10.07 -6.74
CA ALA A 25 -7.15 9.79 -8.11
C ALA A 25 -5.73 9.20 -8.16
N THR A 26 -4.78 9.74 -7.39
CA THR A 26 -3.41 9.22 -7.29
C THR A 26 -3.41 7.79 -6.73
N CYS A 27 -4.24 7.47 -5.73
CA CYS A 27 -4.41 6.10 -5.25
C CYS A 27 -4.93 5.15 -6.33
N GLY A 28 -5.85 5.60 -7.19
CA GLY A 28 -6.31 4.82 -8.34
C GLY A 28 -5.18 4.52 -9.34
N VAL A 29 -4.29 5.49 -9.58
CA VAL A 29 -3.11 5.27 -10.43
C VAL A 29 -2.11 4.32 -9.77
N LEU A 30 -1.85 4.48 -8.46
CA LEU A 30 -0.99 3.58 -7.70
C LEU A 30 -1.52 2.14 -7.68
N GLU A 31 -2.83 1.94 -7.58
CA GLU A 31 -3.44 0.60 -7.69
C GLU A 31 -3.24 0.03 -9.10
N ALA A 32 -3.40 0.84 -10.15
CA ALA A 32 -3.14 0.39 -11.53
C ALA A 32 -1.67 -0.02 -11.73
N VAL A 33 -0.73 0.73 -11.15
CA VAL A 33 0.70 0.38 -11.14
C VAL A 33 0.91 -0.93 -10.37
N HIS A 34 0.35 -1.06 -9.16
CA HIS A 34 0.47 -2.27 -8.35
C HIS A 34 -0.08 -3.50 -9.11
N VAL A 35 -1.29 -3.44 -9.66
CA VAL A 35 -1.85 -4.50 -10.50
C VAL A 35 -0.94 -4.82 -11.69
N LYS A 36 -0.46 -3.80 -12.42
CA LYS A 36 0.42 -3.98 -13.57
C LYS A 36 1.72 -4.67 -13.19
N THR A 37 2.36 -4.26 -12.10
CA THR A 37 3.61 -4.86 -11.62
C THR A 37 3.46 -6.35 -11.31
N TYR A 38 2.32 -6.75 -10.72
CA TYR A 38 2.07 -8.17 -10.40
C TYR A 38 1.61 -9.01 -11.61
N LEU A 39 0.84 -8.43 -12.54
CA LEU A 39 0.28 -9.16 -13.69
C LEU A 39 1.19 -9.14 -14.93
N LEU A 40 1.97 -8.07 -15.11
CA LEU A 40 2.83 -7.83 -16.28
C LEU A 40 4.24 -7.39 -15.84
N PRO A 41 5.05 -8.28 -15.23
CA PRO A 41 6.31 -7.90 -14.58
C PRO A 41 7.41 -7.42 -15.54
N SER A 42 7.25 -7.65 -16.85
CA SER A 42 8.18 -7.19 -17.89
C SER A 42 7.77 -5.87 -18.53
N ALA A 43 6.71 -5.23 -18.03
CA ALA A 43 6.20 -3.99 -18.58
C ALA A 43 6.66 -2.82 -17.69
N ASP A 44 7.41 -1.89 -18.27
CA ASP A 44 7.89 -0.71 -17.57
C ASP A 44 6.73 0.14 -17.04
N SER A 45 6.88 0.63 -15.81
CA SER A 45 5.96 1.61 -15.24
C SER A 45 6.41 3.02 -15.61
N PHE A 46 5.48 3.89 -15.98
CA PHE A 46 5.80 5.28 -16.36
C PHE A 46 6.45 6.10 -15.22
N CYS A 47 6.33 5.62 -13.98
CA CYS A 47 6.91 6.20 -12.77
C CYS A 47 8.20 5.51 -12.30
N SER A 48 8.75 4.57 -13.08
CA SER A 48 10.10 4.03 -12.86
C SER A 48 11.07 4.81 -13.74
N VAL A 49 11.88 5.65 -13.10
CA VAL A 49 12.83 6.55 -13.79
C VAL A 49 14.25 6.00 -13.71
N ASN A 50 14.63 5.50 -12.54
CA ASN A 50 15.92 4.89 -12.24
C ASN A 50 15.82 4.05 -10.95
N GLU A 51 16.91 3.41 -10.54
CA GLU A 51 16.97 2.54 -9.35
C GLU A 51 16.57 3.24 -8.05
N GLN A 52 16.86 4.54 -7.91
CA GLN A 52 16.48 5.33 -6.73
C GLN A 52 15.00 5.75 -6.77
N PHE A 53 14.43 5.96 -7.96
CA PHE A 53 13.05 6.39 -8.16
C PHE A 53 12.26 5.35 -8.97
N ASP A 54 11.88 4.26 -8.30
CA ASP A 54 11.17 3.13 -8.91
C ASP A 54 9.89 2.75 -8.16
N CYS A 55 8.74 3.09 -8.75
CA CYS A 55 7.43 2.73 -8.21
C CYS A 55 7.11 1.23 -8.25
N SER A 56 7.72 0.47 -9.16
CA SER A 56 7.53 -0.99 -9.29
C SER A 56 8.26 -1.73 -8.16
N THR A 57 9.47 -1.29 -7.79
CA THR A 57 10.22 -1.82 -6.64
C THR A 57 9.42 -1.61 -5.35
N VAL A 58 8.91 -0.39 -5.13
CA VAL A 58 8.06 -0.09 -3.97
C VAL A 58 6.75 -0.90 -4.00
N ALA A 59 6.13 -1.07 -5.17
CA ALA A 59 4.90 -1.86 -5.32
C ALA A 59 5.08 -3.36 -5.03
N MET A 60 6.30 -3.89 -5.09
CA MET A 60 6.61 -5.28 -4.70
C MET A 60 7.16 -5.42 -3.28
N SER A 61 7.32 -4.30 -2.55
CA SER A 61 7.85 -4.30 -1.19
C SER A 61 6.92 -5.03 -0.21
N ARG A 62 7.45 -5.39 0.97
CA ARG A 62 6.71 -6.12 2.00
C ARG A 62 5.43 -5.42 2.46
N LEU A 63 5.47 -4.10 2.60
CA LEU A 63 4.31 -3.30 3.04
C LEU A 63 3.38 -2.91 1.89
N SER A 64 3.65 -3.30 0.64
CA SER A 64 2.74 -3.05 -0.49
C SER A 64 1.35 -3.68 -0.31
N VAL A 65 1.26 -4.73 0.50
CA VAL A 65 0.01 -5.40 0.90
C VAL A 65 -0.05 -5.50 2.43
N LEU A 66 -1.07 -4.90 3.02
CA LEU A 66 -1.29 -4.88 4.47
C LEU A 66 -2.68 -5.43 4.80
N GLY A 67 -2.76 -6.41 5.71
CA GLY A 67 -4.05 -6.96 6.16
C GLY A 67 -4.88 -7.58 5.04
N GLY A 68 -4.25 -8.10 3.98
CA GLY A 68 -4.94 -8.67 2.83
C GLY A 68 -5.44 -7.65 1.80
N LEU A 69 -5.01 -6.39 1.88
CA LEU A 69 -5.33 -5.35 0.91
C LEU A 69 -4.07 -4.62 0.43
N PRO A 70 -3.94 -4.34 -0.88
CA PRO A 70 -2.94 -3.41 -1.39
C PRO A 70 -3.00 -2.07 -0.67
N MET A 71 -1.85 -1.49 -0.36
CA MET A 71 -1.77 -0.16 0.26
C MET A 71 -2.43 0.96 -0.55
N PRO A 72 -2.42 0.95 -1.89
CA PRO A 72 -3.20 1.93 -2.66
C PRO A 72 -4.70 1.89 -2.33
N LEU A 73 -5.27 0.74 -1.98
CA LEU A 73 -6.67 0.63 -1.56
C LEU A 73 -6.92 1.15 -0.14
N TRP A 74 -5.98 0.95 0.79
CA TRP A 74 -6.03 1.62 2.10
C TRP A 74 -5.95 3.14 1.96
N GLY A 75 -5.06 3.62 1.08
CA GLY A 75 -4.97 5.04 0.71
C GLY A 75 -6.29 5.55 0.13
N ALA A 76 -6.87 4.85 -0.84
CA ALA A 76 -8.15 5.22 -1.46
C ALA A 76 -9.29 5.28 -0.43
N ALA A 77 -9.39 4.30 0.47
CA ALA A 77 -10.38 4.31 1.55
C ALA A 77 -10.17 5.52 2.48
N GLY A 78 -8.92 5.82 2.83
CA GLY A 78 -8.54 7.00 3.62
C GLY A 78 -8.94 8.31 2.93
N PHE A 79 -8.56 8.50 1.67
CA PHE A 79 -8.91 9.71 0.90
C PHE A 79 -10.42 9.85 0.67
N LEU A 80 -11.14 8.75 0.48
CA LEU A 80 -12.60 8.79 0.40
C LEU A 80 -13.23 9.22 1.74
N ALA A 81 -12.75 8.69 2.87
CA ALA A 81 -13.20 9.13 4.19
C ALA A 81 -12.89 10.62 4.43
N MET A 82 -11.69 11.08 4.06
CA MET A 82 -11.29 12.49 4.14
C MET A 82 -12.13 13.39 3.22
N LEU A 83 -12.45 12.93 2.00
CA LEU A 83 -13.32 13.63 1.06
C LEU A 83 -14.72 13.84 1.65
N LEU A 84 -15.33 12.80 2.20
CA LEU A 84 -16.64 12.85 2.85
C LEU A 84 -16.63 13.77 4.08
N ALA A 85 -15.59 13.68 4.90
CA ALA A 85 -15.43 14.55 6.07
C ALA A 85 -15.21 16.03 5.66
N ALA A 86 -14.49 16.29 4.58
CA ALA A 86 -14.31 17.63 4.01
C ALA A 86 -15.62 18.18 3.44
N TRP A 87 -16.35 17.37 2.67
CA TRP A 87 -17.62 17.72 2.03
C TRP A 87 -18.67 18.19 3.05
N TRP A 88 -18.82 17.46 4.16
CA TRP A 88 -19.73 17.81 5.26
C TRP A 88 -19.09 18.72 6.33
N ARG A 89 -17.85 19.16 6.14
CA ARG A 89 -17.12 20.08 7.05
C ARG A 89 -17.03 19.58 8.49
N LEU A 90 -16.79 18.30 8.66
CA LEU A 90 -16.72 17.69 9.98
C LEU A 90 -15.39 18.02 10.66
N ARG A 91 -15.41 18.17 12.00
CA ARG A 91 -14.20 18.24 12.83
C ARG A 91 -13.36 16.96 12.74
N LEU A 92 -14.00 15.84 12.38
CA LEU A 92 -13.36 14.53 12.14
C LEU A 92 -12.24 14.58 11.08
N LEU A 93 -12.27 15.55 10.15
CA LEU A 93 -11.22 15.67 9.14
C LEU A 93 -9.82 15.85 9.75
N TRP A 94 -9.70 16.58 10.87
CA TRP A 94 -8.42 16.81 11.54
C TRP A 94 -7.76 15.52 12.04
N PRO A 95 -8.39 14.70 12.91
CA PRO A 95 -7.75 13.46 13.36
C PRO A 95 -7.53 12.45 12.21
N LEU A 96 -8.41 12.40 11.20
CA LEU A 96 -8.20 11.53 10.02
C LEU A 96 -6.95 11.92 9.24
N THR A 97 -6.79 13.20 8.92
CA THR A 97 -5.62 13.70 8.17
C THR A 97 -4.34 13.65 8.99
N ALA A 98 -4.42 13.84 10.31
CA ALA A 98 -3.28 13.65 11.21
C ALA A 98 -2.81 12.19 11.23
N PHE A 99 -3.73 11.22 11.31
CA PHE A 99 -3.41 9.80 11.22
C PHE A 99 -2.80 9.44 9.85
N ALA A 100 -3.41 9.92 8.75
CA ALA A 100 -2.89 9.68 7.41
C ALA A 100 -1.48 10.24 7.21
N THR A 101 -1.20 11.42 7.79
CA THR A 101 0.15 12.03 7.75
C THR A 101 1.14 11.19 8.55
N LEU A 102 0.77 10.71 9.74
CA LEU A 102 1.63 9.85 10.54
C LEU A 102 1.92 8.51 9.83
N ALA A 103 0.90 7.90 9.22
CA ALA A 103 1.06 6.70 8.42
C ALA A 103 1.97 6.96 7.21
N SER A 104 1.83 8.11 6.53
CA SER A 104 2.69 8.52 5.42
C SER A 104 4.16 8.64 5.84
N VAL A 105 4.43 9.22 7.02
CA VAL A 105 5.79 9.28 7.58
C VAL A 105 6.33 7.86 7.82
N GLY A 106 5.52 6.96 8.37
CA GLY A 106 5.91 5.56 8.58
C GLY A 106 6.23 4.83 7.27
N LEU A 107 5.43 5.05 6.23
CA LEU A 107 5.66 4.47 4.90
C LEU A 107 6.91 5.04 4.22
N LEU A 108 7.14 6.35 4.31
CA LEU A 108 8.38 6.96 3.83
C LEU A 108 9.60 6.38 4.55
N LEU A 109 9.53 6.20 5.87
CA LEU A 109 10.62 5.57 6.62
C LEU A 109 10.84 4.12 6.18
N GLU A 110 9.78 3.36 5.87
CA GLU A 110 9.94 2.02 5.29
C GLU A 110 10.65 2.06 3.93
N GLU A 111 10.25 2.97 3.04
CA GLU A 111 10.88 3.16 1.72
C GLU A 111 12.38 3.45 1.86
N LEU A 112 12.74 4.34 2.80
CA LEU A 112 14.13 4.75 3.02
C LEU A 112 14.99 3.72 3.75
N LEU A 113 14.42 2.97 4.70
CA LEU A 113 15.18 2.08 5.58
C LEU A 113 15.25 0.63 5.09
N HIS A 114 14.21 0.14 4.40
CA HIS A 114 14.10 -1.27 4.03
C HIS A 114 14.00 -1.52 2.52
N VAL A 115 13.42 -0.59 1.74
CA VAL A 115 13.25 -0.77 0.29
C VAL A 115 14.46 -0.25 -0.50
N GLY A 116 14.99 0.92 -0.13
CA GLY A 116 16.14 1.53 -0.82
C GLY A 116 15.77 2.27 -2.11
N SER A 117 14.49 2.37 -2.45
CA SER A 117 13.95 3.13 -3.58
C SER A 117 12.73 3.94 -3.14
N VAL A 118 12.52 5.11 -3.75
CA VAL A 118 11.44 6.06 -3.42
C VAL A 118 10.42 6.13 -4.56
N CYS A 119 9.14 6.03 -4.24
CA CYS A 119 8.08 6.18 -5.24
C CYS A 119 7.56 7.62 -5.29
N LEU A 120 7.84 8.35 -6.37
CA LEU A 120 7.40 9.75 -6.54
C LEU A 120 5.87 9.94 -6.41
N MET A 121 5.08 8.93 -6.78
CA MET A 121 3.62 8.98 -6.64
C MET A 121 3.15 8.73 -5.21
N CYS A 122 3.83 7.86 -4.46
CA CYS A 122 3.60 7.68 -3.02
C CYS A 122 3.94 8.98 -2.28
N GLU A 123 5.09 9.59 -2.60
CA GLU A 123 5.46 10.89 -2.04
C GLU A 123 4.47 11.99 -2.39
N GLY A 124 3.90 11.96 -3.60
CA GLY A 124 2.77 12.82 -3.96
C GLY A 124 1.58 12.64 -3.00
N VAL A 125 1.21 11.40 -2.67
CA VAL A 125 0.17 11.09 -1.67
C VAL A 125 0.56 11.55 -0.26
N HIS A 126 1.82 11.40 0.14
CA HIS A 126 2.32 11.85 1.44
C HIS A 126 2.21 13.37 1.57
N VAL A 127 2.63 14.11 0.54
CA VAL A 127 2.49 15.57 0.47
C VAL A 127 1.02 15.98 0.50
N LEU A 128 0.14 15.32 -0.26
CA LEU A 128 -1.30 15.61 -0.25
C LEU A 128 -1.93 15.40 1.14
N SER A 129 -1.53 14.34 1.83
CA SER A 129 -1.98 14.03 3.19
C SER A 129 -1.55 15.10 4.19
N LEU A 130 -0.28 15.56 4.10
CA LEU A 130 0.25 16.64 4.91
C LEU A 130 -0.47 17.97 4.64
N LEU A 131 -0.69 18.33 3.38
CA LEU A 131 -1.40 19.55 2.99
C LEU A 131 -2.84 19.55 3.52
N LEU A 132 -3.53 18.41 3.42
CA LEU A 132 -4.86 18.23 4.02
C LEU A 132 -4.83 18.40 5.53
N ALA A 133 -3.83 17.83 6.23
CA ALA A 133 -3.69 17.98 7.67
C ALA A 133 -3.48 19.44 8.09
N LEU A 134 -2.67 20.19 7.35
CA LEU A 134 -2.46 21.62 7.59
C LEU A 134 -3.74 22.44 7.42
N VAL A 135 -4.52 22.16 6.37
CA VAL A 135 -5.83 22.82 6.15
C VAL A 135 -6.82 22.42 7.26
N ALA A 136 -6.89 21.13 7.60
CA ALA A 136 -7.81 20.64 8.62
C ALA A 136 -7.48 21.19 10.02
N TRP A 137 -6.19 21.29 10.36
CA TRP A 137 -5.71 21.85 11.62
C TRP A 137 -6.07 23.34 11.77
N ARG A 138 -5.84 24.13 10.71
CA ARG A 138 -6.08 25.57 10.71
C ARG A 138 -7.57 25.92 10.74
N TRP A 139 -8.40 25.26 9.93
CA TRP A 139 -9.82 25.62 9.79
C TRP A 139 -10.78 24.64 10.44
N HIS A 140 -10.71 23.34 10.11
CA HIS A 140 -11.72 22.36 10.52
C HIS A 140 -11.68 22.03 12.01
N ARG A 141 -10.52 22.03 12.66
CA ARG A 141 -10.40 21.75 14.11
C ARG A 141 -11.25 22.70 14.97
N LYS A 142 -11.31 23.98 14.59
CA LYS A 142 -12.03 25.03 15.33
C LYS A 142 -13.45 25.26 14.77
N HIS A 143 -13.58 25.36 13.46
CA HIS A 143 -14.80 25.82 12.79
C HIS A 143 -15.63 24.69 12.14
N GLY A 144 -15.14 23.45 12.14
CA GLY A 144 -15.88 22.30 11.63
C GLY A 144 -17.12 22.00 12.48
N GLN A 145 -18.09 21.34 11.88
CA GLN A 145 -19.26 20.80 12.56
C GLN A 145 -18.83 19.65 13.49
N PRO A 146 -19.40 19.56 14.70
CA PRO A 146 -19.10 18.47 15.63
C PRO A 146 -19.46 17.11 15.00
N THR A 147 -18.63 16.11 15.26
CA THR A 147 -18.85 14.75 14.76
C THR A 147 -19.97 14.11 15.57
N THR A 148 -21.04 13.71 14.89
CA THR A 148 -22.13 12.90 15.47
C THR A 148 -21.98 11.44 15.06
N ALA A 149 -22.71 10.53 15.72
CA ALA A 149 -22.73 9.11 15.33
C ALA A 149 -23.14 8.94 13.85
N THR A 150 -24.15 9.69 13.39
CA THR A 150 -24.60 9.67 12.00
C THR A 150 -23.50 10.14 11.04
N SER A 151 -22.78 11.21 11.40
CA SER A 151 -21.65 11.70 10.61
C SER A 151 -20.52 10.68 10.53
N LEU A 152 -20.24 9.97 11.63
CA LEU A 152 -19.23 8.91 11.66
C LEU A 152 -19.60 7.75 10.74
N VAL A 153 -20.84 7.26 10.83
CA VAL A 153 -21.39 6.21 9.96
C VAL A 153 -21.25 6.60 8.49
N ARG A 154 -21.61 7.84 8.14
CA ARG A 154 -21.49 8.32 6.74
C ARG A 154 -20.05 8.33 6.23
N VAL A 155 -19.07 8.62 7.09
CA VAL A 155 -17.65 8.70 6.71
C VAL A 155 -17.00 7.31 6.67
N THR A 156 -17.46 6.34 7.45
CA THR A 156 -16.79 5.03 7.57
C THR A 156 -17.44 3.91 6.76
N VAL A 157 -18.78 3.90 6.61
CA VAL A 157 -19.49 2.77 5.99
C VAL A 157 -19.12 2.61 4.52
N LEU A 158 -19.07 3.70 3.76
CA LEU A 158 -18.75 3.59 2.33
C LEU A 158 -17.29 3.15 2.09
N PRO A 159 -16.26 3.79 2.67
CA PRO A 159 -14.88 3.32 2.52
C PRO A 159 -14.66 1.90 3.08
N GLY A 160 -15.19 1.61 4.27
CA GLY A 160 -15.06 0.30 4.89
C GLY A 160 -15.80 -0.79 4.12
N GLY A 161 -16.98 -0.49 3.59
CA GLY A 161 -17.76 -1.39 2.75
C GLY A 161 -17.06 -1.68 1.42
N LEU A 162 -16.45 -0.68 0.78
CA LEU A 162 -15.65 -0.88 -0.44
C LEU A 162 -14.40 -1.73 -0.15
N ALA A 163 -13.68 -1.44 0.94
CA ALA A 163 -12.51 -2.23 1.34
C ALA A 163 -12.90 -3.70 1.62
N LEU A 164 -14.00 -3.92 2.36
CA LEU A 164 -14.52 -5.26 2.64
C LEU A 164 -14.98 -5.96 1.36
N ALA A 165 -15.70 -5.27 0.48
CA ALA A 165 -16.13 -5.81 -0.80
C ALA A 165 -14.93 -6.23 -1.67
N THR A 166 -13.86 -5.43 -1.69
CA THR A 166 -12.62 -5.81 -2.38
C THR A 166 -12.02 -7.09 -1.80
N ILE A 167 -11.89 -7.21 -0.47
CA ILE A 167 -11.39 -8.43 0.18
C ILE A 167 -12.22 -9.66 -0.19
N LEU A 168 -13.55 -9.52 -0.22
CA LEU A 168 -14.48 -10.64 -0.42
C LEU A 168 -14.65 -11.03 -1.90
N LEU A 169 -14.61 -10.05 -2.81
CA LEU A 169 -14.99 -10.25 -4.21
C LEU A 169 -13.80 -10.30 -5.17
N ILE A 170 -12.65 -9.72 -4.80
CA ILE A 170 -11.47 -9.66 -5.66
C ILE A 170 -10.48 -10.70 -5.17
N PRO A 171 -10.22 -11.77 -5.94
CA PRO A 171 -9.19 -12.74 -5.60
C PRO A 171 -7.85 -12.02 -5.43
N PRO A 172 -7.03 -12.38 -4.44
CA PRO A 172 -5.76 -11.71 -4.20
C PRO A 172 -4.81 -12.00 -5.37
N TYR A 173 -4.79 -11.12 -6.38
CA TYR A 173 -3.95 -11.24 -7.57
C TYR A 173 -2.45 -11.21 -7.20
N TRP A 174 -2.14 -10.63 -6.05
CA TRP A 174 -0.83 -10.64 -5.43
C TRP A 174 -0.53 -11.96 -4.71
N ALA A 175 -1.51 -12.77 -4.26
CA ALA A 175 -1.24 -13.99 -3.46
C ALA A 175 -0.28 -15.01 -4.09
N PRO A 176 -0.28 -15.24 -5.42
CA PRO A 176 0.73 -16.11 -6.03
C PRO A 176 2.16 -15.57 -5.93
N LEU A 177 2.34 -14.30 -5.55
CA LEU A 177 3.63 -13.62 -5.42
C LEU A 177 3.90 -13.03 -4.01
N ALA A 178 2.85 -12.82 -3.20
CA ALA A 178 2.88 -12.17 -1.89
C ALA A 178 3.12 -13.20 -0.78
N TRP A 179 4.37 -13.26 -0.39
CA TRP A 179 4.99 -14.01 0.69
C TRP A 179 4.37 -13.76 2.09
N GLN A 180 3.17 -14.26 2.40
CA GLN A 180 2.68 -14.22 3.80
C GLN A 180 2.22 -15.55 4.38
N GLN A 181 2.14 -16.63 3.60
CA GLN A 181 1.81 -17.95 4.12
C GLN A 181 2.90 -18.93 3.69
N GLY A 182 3.60 -19.51 4.67
CA GLY A 182 4.60 -20.54 4.45
C GLY A 182 4.01 -21.66 3.59
N VAL A 183 4.77 -22.11 2.60
CA VAL A 183 4.32 -23.21 1.75
C VAL A 183 4.22 -24.45 2.64
N PRO A 184 3.07 -25.15 2.72
CA PRO A 184 2.88 -26.32 3.59
C PRO A 184 3.59 -27.55 3.00
N LEU A 185 4.90 -27.42 2.80
CA LEU A 185 5.77 -28.44 2.23
C LEU A 185 6.89 -28.76 3.22
N PRO A 186 7.44 -29.99 3.14
CA PRO A 186 8.64 -30.34 3.88
C PRO A 186 9.75 -29.33 3.60
N HIS A 187 10.53 -29.02 4.63
CA HIS A 187 11.61 -28.05 4.57
C HIS A 187 12.69 -28.42 5.57
N GLY A 188 13.90 -27.95 5.32
CA GLY A 188 15.04 -28.22 6.19
C GLY A 188 16.29 -27.50 5.72
N THR A 189 17.44 -27.99 6.17
CA THR A 189 18.77 -27.53 5.75
C THR A 189 19.49 -28.68 5.06
N THR A 190 20.26 -28.37 4.01
CA THR A 190 21.17 -29.34 3.38
C THR A 190 22.39 -29.56 4.28
N ASP A 191 23.21 -30.57 3.96
CA ASP A 191 24.47 -30.83 4.66
C ASP A 191 25.47 -29.66 4.55
N GLU A 192 25.34 -28.84 3.50
CA GLU A 192 26.10 -27.61 3.28
C GLU A 192 25.54 -26.40 4.07
N GLY A 193 24.45 -26.58 4.82
CA GLY A 193 23.81 -25.54 5.63
C GLY A 193 22.84 -24.63 4.85
N HIS A 194 22.43 -24.99 3.63
CA HIS A 194 21.51 -24.19 2.83
C HIS A 194 20.04 -24.57 3.07
N PRO A 195 19.13 -23.58 3.23
CA PRO A 195 17.71 -23.87 3.42
C PRO A 195 17.08 -24.44 2.15
N TRP A 196 16.24 -25.47 2.31
CA TRP A 196 15.47 -26.06 1.21
C TRP A 196 14.00 -26.23 1.57
N VAL A 197 13.14 -26.27 0.54
CA VAL A 197 11.70 -26.54 0.65
C VAL A 197 11.23 -27.44 -0.50
N GLY A 198 10.30 -28.36 -0.24
CA GLY A 198 9.78 -29.32 -1.22
C GLY A 198 9.91 -30.78 -0.77
N ALA A 199 10.21 -31.68 -1.69
CA ALA A 199 10.31 -33.11 -1.40
C ALA A 199 11.52 -33.49 -0.53
N GLU A 200 11.34 -34.42 0.42
CA GLU A 200 12.42 -35.08 1.18
C GLU A 200 13.25 -36.04 0.31
N GLU A 201 12.65 -36.59 -0.74
CA GLU A 201 13.31 -37.41 -1.76
C GLU A 201 12.96 -36.87 -3.15
N PRO A 202 13.63 -35.81 -3.63
CA PRO A 202 13.25 -35.13 -4.87
C PRO A 202 13.67 -35.91 -6.12
N VAL A 203 12.82 -35.88 -7.14
CA VAL A 203 13.15 -36.28 -8.52
C VAL A 203 14.01 -35.19 -9.20
N LEU A 204 13.78 -33.93 -8.84
CA LEU A 204 14.52 -32.78 -9.35
C LEU A 204 14.85 -31.81 -8.22
N THR A 205 16.12 -31.43 -8.11
CA THR A 205 16.58 -30.36 -7.20
C THR A 205 16.91 -29.12 -8.01
N VAL A 206 16.30 -27.98 -7.65
CA VAL A 206 16.57 -26.67 -8.22
C VAL A 206 17.41 -25.87 -7.24
N GLU A 207 18.62 -25.51 -7.68
CA GLU A 207 19.51 -24.60 -6.96
C GLU A 207 19.15 -23.15 -7.34
N GLU A 208 18.49 -22.45 -6.42
CA GLU A 208 17.99 -21.11 -6.63
C GLU A 208 18.92 -20.08 -5.98
N PHE A 209 19.69 -19.39 -6.80
CA PHE A 209 20.53 -18.27 -6.37
C PHE A 209 19.67 -17.00 -6.28
N VAL A 210 19.55 -16.44 -5.08
CA VAL A 210 18.72 -15.27 -4.81
C VAL A 210 19.50 -14.20 -4.06
N ASP A 211 19.36 -12.97 -4.55
CA ASP A 211 19.59 -11.78 -3.75
C ASP A 211 18.26 -11.36 -3.11
N TYR A 212 18.25 -11.18 -1.80
CA TYR A 212 17.06 -10.75 -1.05
C TYR A 212 16.75 -9.26 -1.27
N GLY A 213 17.72 -8.46 -1.73
CA GLY A 213 17.52 -7.07 -2.14
C GLY A 213 17.00 -6.93 -3.57
N CYS A 214 17.12 -7.96 -4.41
CA CYS A 214 16.79 -7.87 -5.83
C CYS A 214 15.28 -8.14 -6.11
N PRO A 215 14.54 -7.16 -6.66
CA PRO A 215 13.12 -7.35 -7.00
C PRO A 215 12.90 -8.41 -8.10
N HIS A 216 13.86 -8.60 -9.02
CA HIS A 216 13.76 -9.63 -10.04
C HIS A 216 13.97 -11.05 -9.48
N CYS A 217 14.83 -11.20 -8.47
CA CYS A 217 14.99 -12.46 -7.76
C CYS A 217 13.70 -12.84 -7.03
N ALA A 218 12.95 -11.88 -6.47
CA ALA A 218 11.64 -12.14 -5.88
C ALA A 218 10.62 -12.67 -6.92
N ILE A 219 10.63 -12.12 -8.14
CA ILE A 219 9.79 -12.59 -9.25
C ILE A 219 10.18 -14.01 -9.68
N ALA A 220 11.48 -14.27 -9.85
CA ALA A 220 12.01 -15.59 -10.22
C ALA A 220 11.63 -16.63 -9.15
N THR A 221 11.84 -16.29 -7.87
CA THR A 221 11.43 -17.09 -6.71
C THR A 221 9.95 -17.45 -6.76
N ASN A 222 9.09 -16.52 -7.17
CA ASN A 222 7.65 -16.78 -7.30
C ASN A 222 7.30 -17.75 -8.44
N ARG A 223 8.06 -17.74 -9.55
CA ARG A 223 7.89 -18.75 -10.60
C ARG A 223 8.28 -20.14 -10.11
N THR A 224 9.42 -20.24 -9.43
CA THR A 224 9.88 -21.49 -8.81
C THR A 224 8.88 -22.02 -7.79
N ARG A 225 8.31 -21.13 -6.97
CA ARG A 225 7.25 -21.47 -6.00
C ARG A 225 5.97 -21.98 -6.65
N ARG A 226 5.53 -21.39 -7.77
CA ARG A 226 4.35 -21.90 -8.50
C ARG A 226 4.56 -23.31 -9.03
N ARG A 227 5.80 -23.69 -9.36
CA ARG A 227 6.15 -25.08 -9.70
C ARG A 227 6.15 -25.96 -8.46
N LEU A 228 6.75 -25.48 -7.38
CA LEU A 228 6.78 -26.18 -6.10
C LEU A 228 5.38 -26.46 -5.54
N ALA A 229 4.41 -25.57 -5.76
CA ALA A 229 3.03 -25.79 -5.35
C ALA A 229 2.31 -26.90 -6.15
N LYS A 230 2.77 -27.19 -7.38
CA LYS A 230 2.20 -28.23 -8.26
C LYS A 230 2.90 -29.57 -8.09
N ASP A 231 4.23 -29.53 -7.98
CA ASP A 231 5.11 -30.68 -8.06
C ASP A 231 5.92 -30.86 -6.75
N GLY A 232 5.40 -30.38 -5.62
CA GLY A 232 6.14 -30.30 -4.34
C GLY A 232 6.52 -31.63 -3.71
N ASP A 233 5.90 -32.72 -4.16
CA ASP A 233 6.23 -34.12 -3.83
C ASP A 233 7.43 -34.65 -4.65
N ARG A 234 7.80 -33.98 -5.74
CA ARG A 234 8.87 -34.39 -6.67
C ARG A 234 9.98 -33.35 -6.83
N LEU A 235 9.72 -32.10 -6.48
CA LEU A 235 10.62 -30.97 -6.63
C LEU A 235 11.15 -30.54 -5.27
N ARG A 236 12.47 -30.36 -5.17
CA ARG A 236 13.13 -29.65 -4.06
C ARG A 236 13.75 -28.37 -4.57
N VAL A 237 13.58 -27.28 -3.84
CA VAL A 237 14.24 -26.00 -4.13
C VAL A 237 15.18 -25.68 -2.99
N VAL A 238 16.47 -25.58 -3.29
CA VAL A 238 17.53 -25.17 -2.36
C VAL A 238 17.82 -23.71 -2.62
N ARG A 239 17.78 -22.86 -1.58
CA ARG A 239 18.12 -21.44 -1.73
C ARG A 239 19.58 -21.17 -1.39
N ARG A 240 20.24 -20.49 -2.30
CA ARG A 240 21.58 -19.94 -2.12
C ARG A 240 21.50 -18.43 -2.13
N HIS A 241 21.91 -17.81 -1.03
CA HIS A 241 22.01 -16.36 -1.00
C HIS A 241 23.22 -15.92 -1.81
N GLN A 242 22.98 -15.10 -2.83
CA GLN A 242 24.01 -14.41 -3.62
C GLN A 242 23.69 -12.92 -3.54
N PRO A 243 24.30 -12.18 -2.61
CA PRO A 243 24.13 -10.73 -2.50
C PRO A 243 24.76 -9.98 -3.69
#